data_AF-A0A924DJN8-F1
#
_entry.id   AF-A0A924DJN8-F1
#
_cell.length_a   1.000
_cell.length_b   1.000
_cell.length_c   1.000
_cell.angle_alpha   90.00
_cell.angle_beta   90.00
_cell.angle_gamma   90.00
#
_symmetry.space_group_name_H-M   'P 1'
#
loop_
_entity.id
_entity.type
_entity.pdbx_description
1 polymer ?
#
loop_
_entity_poly.entity_id
_entity_poly.type
_entity_poly.pdbx_seq_one_letter_code
_entity_poly.pdbx_strand_id
1 'polypeptide(L)' 'MNSDLLYQIALTQTPFIGDVHAKALIKIFGDAQTIFKTARRQLENIEGIGA' A
#
# COMPACT_ATOMS: atom_id res chain seq x y z
N MET A 1 -9.96 -17.18 6.76
CA MET A 1 -10.10 -16.11 5.74
C MET A 1 -8.71 -15.78 5.24
N ASN A 2 -8.56 -15.53 3.94
CA ASN A 2 -7.26 -15.23 3.33
C ASN A 2 -6.99 -13.73 3.47
N SER A 3 -6.31 -13.34 4.55
CA SER A 3 -6.08 -11.95 4.94
C SER A 3 -5.36 -11.15 3.85
N ASP A 4 -4.46 -11.79 3.11
CA ASP A 4 -3.69 -11.15 2.05
C ASP A 4 -4.58 -10.59 0.93
N LEU A 5 -5.59 -11.37 0.53
CA LEU A 5 -6.53 -10.94 -0.51
C LEU A 5 -7.38 -9.75 -0.02
N LEU A 6 -7.77 -9.75 1.25
CA LEU A 6 -8.51 -8.62 1.84
C LEU A 6 -7.67 -7.34 1.80
N TYR A 7 -6.40 -7.40 2.20
CA TYR A 7 -5.52 -6.23 2.16
C TYR A 7 -5.22 -5.77 0.74
N GLN A 8 -5.07 -6.69 -0.22
CA GLN A 8 -4.89 -6.33 -1.63
C GLN A 8 -6.13 -5.60 -2.19
N ILE A 9 -7.34 -6.11 -1.92
CA ILE A 9 -8.58 -5.45 -2.32
C ILE A 9 -8.67 -4.07 -1.66
N ALA A 10 -8.43 -3.98 -0.34
CA ALA A 10 -8.44 -2.71 0.38
C ALA A 10 -7.45 -1.69 -0.21
N LEU A 11 -6.25 -2.14 -0.61
CA LEU A 11 -5.25 -1.29 -1.23
C LEU A 11 -5.75 -0.70 -2.56
N THR A 12 -6.42 -1.50 -3.39
CA THR A 12 -7.01 -1.02 -4.66
C THR A 12 -8.25 -0.13 -4.48
N GLN A 13 -8.94 -0.26 -3.35
CA GLN A 13 -10.11 0.57 -3.00
C GLN A 13 -9.70 1.86 -2.27
N THR A 14 -8.41 2.05 -1.99
CA THR A 14 -7.91 3.26 -1.33
C THR A 14 -7.92 4.43 -2.32
N PRO A 15 -8.57 5.57 -2.00
CA PRO A 15 -8.62 6.71 -2.90
C PRO A 15 -7.23 7.14 -3.36
N PHE A 16 -7.10 7.46 -4.65
CA PHE A 16 -5.86 7.88 -5.30
C PHE A 16 -4.74 6.82 -5.35
N ILE A 17 -4.96 5.60 -4.84
CA ILE A 17 -4.06 4.46 -5.02
C ILE A 17 -4.53 3.63 -6.21
N GLY A 18 -3.98 3.95 -7.39
CA GLY A 18 -4.15 3.12 -8.59
C GLY A 18 -3.31 1.83 -8.56
N ASP A 19 -3.47 0.98 -9.58
CA ASP A 19 -2.75 -0.29 -9.69
C ASP A 19 -1.22 -0.11 -9.75
N VAL A 20 -0.74 0.98 -10.36
CA VAL A 20 0.69 1.34 -10.40
C VAL A 20 1.22 1.62 -8.99
N HIS A 21 0.53 2.46 -8.22
CA HIS A 21 0.93 2.80 -6.85
C HIS A 21 0.83 1.58 -5.93
N ALA A 22 -0.24 0.78 -6.05
CA ALA A 22 -0.40 -0.44 -5.29
C ALA A 22 0.76 -1.43 -5.54
N LYS A 23 1.15 -1.65 -6.81
CA LYS A 23 2.29 -2.50 -7.16
C LYS A 23 3.62 -1.94 -6.65
N ALA A 24 3.83 -0.63 -6.75
CA ALA A 24 5.03 0.02 -6.25
C ALA A 24 5.17 -0.16 -4.73
N LEU A 25 4.09 0.07 -3.98
CA LEU A 25 4.07 -0.12 -2.53
C LEU A 25 4.28 -1.58 -2.13
N ILE A 26 3.63 -2.54 -2.79
CA ILE A 26 3.84 -3.97 -2.54
C ILE A 26 5.30 -4.35 -2.84
N LYS A 27 5.92 -3.79 -3.87
CA LYS A 27 7.34 -4.03 -4.18
C LYS A 27 8.28 -3.51 -3.08
N ILE A 28 7.94 -2.40 -2.42
CA ILE A 28 8.74 -1.80 -1.35
C ILE A 28 8.54 -2.54 -0.01
N PHE A 29 7.30 -2.87 0.34
CA PHE A 29 6.95 -3.42 1.65
C PHE A 29 6.75 -4.94 1.67
N GLY A 30 6.78 -5.60 0.51
CA GLY A 30 6.62 -7.05 0.34
C GLY A 30 5.16 -7.49 0.24
N ASP A 31 4.29 -6.99 1.12
CA ASP A 31 2.87 -7.36 1.14
C ASP A 31 1.94 -6.17 1.43
N ALA A 32 0.65 -6.35 1.12
CA ALA A 32 -0.35 -5.31 1.31
C ALA A 32 -0.62 -5.01 2.80
N GLN A 33 -0.55 -6.02 3.66
CA GLN A 33 -0.83 -5.88 5.09
C GLN A 33 0.18 -4.96 5.78
N THR A 34 1.44 -5.08 5.43
CA THR A 34 2.56 -4.31 5.97
C THR A 34 2.40 -2.85 5.62
N ILE A 35 1.96 -2.51 4.40
CA ILE A 35 1.65 -1.13 4.00
C ILE A 35 0.65 -0.49 4.97
N PHE A 36 -0.44 -1.19 5.31
CA PHE A 36 -1.45 -0.69 6.25
C PHE A 36 -0.96 -0.58 7.70
N LYS A 37 0.09 -1.32 8.07
CA LYS A 37 0.72 -1.29 9.41
C LYS A 37 1.90 -0.31 9.50
N THR A 38 2.45 0.09 8.37
CA THR A 38 3.56 1.03 8.28
C THR A 38 3.14 2.42 8.79
N ALA A 39 4.04 3.08 9.52
CA ALA A 39 3.79 4.42 10.03
C ALA A 39 3.70 5.44 8.87
N ARG A 40 2.78 6.41 8.99
CA ARG A 40 2.56 7.47 7.98
C ARG A 40 3.86 8.14 7.52
N ARG A 41 4.77 8.47 8.44
CA ARG A 41 6.06 9.11 8.14
C ARG A 41 6.95 8.28 7.21
N GLN A 42 6.86 6.95 7.27
CA GLN A 42 7.62 6.08 6.38
C GLN A 42 6.98 6.02 4.99
N LEU A 43 5.65 6.11 4.90
CA LEU A 43 4.93 6.17 3.63
C LEU A 43 5.19 7.52 2.91
N GLU A 44 5.18 8.63 3.65
CA GLU A 44 5.42 9.99 3.12
C GLU A 44 6.83 10.20 2.55
N ASN A 45 7.81 9.35 2.93
CA ASN A 45 9.17 9.43 2.40
C ASN A 45 9.33 8.70 1.04
N ILE A 46 8.28 8.06 0.53
CA ILE A 46 8.33 7.33 -0.74
C ILE A 46 8.03 8.31 -1.87
N GLU A 47 8.91 8.34 -2.87
CA GLU A 47 8.72 9.18 -4.06
C GLU A 47 7.37 8.85 -4.74
N GLY A 48 6.50 9.85 -4.85
CA GLY A 48 5.15 9.70 -5.41
C GLY A 48 4.06 9.28 -4.40
N ILE A 49 4.38 9.13 -3.11
CA ILE A 49 3.41 8.85 -2.04
C ILE A 49 3.54 9.93 -0.96
N GLY A 50 2.53 10.78 -0.83
CA GLY A 50 2.58 11.96 0.06
C GLY A 50 2.85 13.25 -0.71
N ALA A 51 2.52 14.38 -0.08
CA ALA A 51 2.73 15.73 -0.63
C ALA A 51 4.15 16.22 -0.37
#